data_AF-A0A358AV83-F1
#
_entry.id   AF-A0A358AV83-F1
#
_cell.length_a   1.000
_cell.length_b   1.000
_cell.length_c   1.000
_cell.angle_alpha   90.00
_cell.angle_beta   90.00
_cell.angle_gamma   90.00
#
_symmetry.space_group_name_H-M   'P 1'
#
loop_
_entity.id
_entity.type
_entity.pdbx_description
1 polymer ?
#
loop_
_entity_poly.entity_id
_entity_poly.type
_entity_poly.pdbx_seq_one_letter_code
_entity_poly.pdbx_strand_id
1 'polypeptide(L)'
;MEIRFEENSVWITGLAEFGAAHIFENGQTFRFADVGGGVYEGVAFGRFLRVRKQKDEIVLGPATKVEFEEIWRDYFDLSRDYATLFSNCGDEALARSRAYAQGLRVLRQQPFEVLICFILSANNNIGRIRKTVQSICELCGKPFVCEGRAFYTFPTPKALAAVSEEQLRACGCGYRAPYLLRTAKKVAEGFDMQALFAMPYEQAKGALLAFPGVGPKVADCVLL
;
A
#
# COMPACT_ATOMS: atom_id res chain seq x y z
N MET A 1 -4.94 23.44 -2.05
CA MET A 1 -3.70 22.64 -2.06
C MET A 1 -2.69 23.30 -2.97
N GLU A 2 -1.50 23.62 -2.46
CA GLU A 2 -0.35 24.09 -3.26
C GLU A 2 0.82 23.11 -3.06
N ILE A 3 1.68 22.99 -4.07
CA ILE A 3 2.79 22.03 -4.10
C ILE A 3 4.08 22.75 -4.48
N ARG A 4 5.11 22.59 -3.66
CA ARG A 4 6.46 23.12 -3.87
C ARG A 4 7.49 21.98 -3.85
N PHE A 5 8.54 22.11 -4.64
CA PHE A 5 9.63 21.13 -4.72
C PHE A 5 10.94 21.78 -4.29
N GLU A 6 11.54 21.28 -3.21
CA GLU A 6 12.78 21.83 -2.62
C GLU A 6 13.60 20.70 -2.01
N GLU A 7 14.93 20.75 -2.17
CA GLU A 7 15.87 19.83 -1.51
C GLU A 7 15.49 18.34 -1.64
N ASN A 8 15.11 17.90 -2.85
CA ASN A 8 14.65 16.54 -3.12
C ASN A 8 13.45 16.12 -2.27
N SER A 9 12.58 17.07 -1.92
CA SER A 9 11.35 16.85 -1.17
C SER A 9 10.19 17.60 -1.81
N VAL A 10 8.99 17.08 -1.60
CA VAL A 10 7.72 17.67 -1.98
C VAL A 10 7.07 18.26 -0.73
N TRP A 11 6.71 19.53 -0.81
CA TRP A 11 6.04 20.28 0.25
C TRP A 11 4.62 20.58 -0.20
N ILE A 12 3.64 20.18 0.61
CA ILE A 12 2.22 20.31 0.29
C ILE A 12 1.54 21.13 1.37
N THR A 13 0.90 22.23 0.98
CA THR A 13 0.12 23.11 1.87
C THR A 13 -1.37 23.06 1.50
N GLY A 14 -2.24 23.45 2.44
CA GLY A 14 -3.68 23.57 2.17
C GLY A 14 -4.34 22.25 1.79
N LEU A 15 -3.95 21.16 2.46
CA LEU A 15 -4.53 19.82 2.35
C LEU A 15 -4.87 19.31 3.76
N ALA A 16 -6.06 19.65 4.26
CA ALA A 16 -6.49 19.27 5.60
C ALA A 16 -6.80 17.76 5.72
N GLU A 17 -7.22 17.14 4.61
CA GLU A 17 -7.61 15.73 4.51
C GLU A 17 -6.39 14.83 4.25
N PHE A 18 -5.33 15.03 5.01
CA PHE A 18 -4.13 14.19 4.98
C PHE A 18 -3.54 14.07 6.39
N GLY A 19 -3.63 12.87 6.97
CA GLY A 19 -3.03 12.54 8.25
C GLY A 19 -2.25 11.25 8.11
N ALA A 20 -0.93 11.30 8.29
CA ALA A 20 -0.05 10.15 8.06
C ALA A 20 -0.48 8.91 8.89
N ALA A 21 -0.81 9.08 10.17
CA ALA A 21 -1.35 8.00 10.99
C ALA A 21 -2.69 7.46 10.45
N HIS A 22 -3.63 8.34 10.08
CA HIS A 22 -4.90 7.93 9.47
C HIS A 22 -4.72 7.19 8.14
N ILE A 23 -3.65 7.46 7.39
CA ILE A 23 -3.37 6.81 6.11
C ILE A 23 -2.64 5.48 6.32
N PHE A 24 -1.61 5.43 7.16
CA PHE A 24 -0.72 4.27 7.27
C PHE A 24 -1.11 3.26 8.37
N GLU A 25 -2.03 3.62 9.26
CA GLU A 25 -2.47 2.76 10.38
C GLU A 25 -3.92 2.27 10.29
N ASN A 26 -4.65 2.66 9.24
CA ASN A 26 -6.03 2.23 9.03
C ASN A 26 -6.19 0.78 8.50
N GLY A 27 -5.07 0.07 8.30
CA GLY A 27 -5.06 -1.31 7.82
C GLY A 27 -4.99 -1.51 6.30
N GLN A 28 -4.92 -0.44 5.51
CA GLN A 28 -4.83 -0.54 4.03
C GLN A 28 -3.43 -0.93 3.51
N THR A 29 -2.37 -0.64 4.27
CA THR A 29 -0.98 -0.88 3.85
C THR A 29 -0.14 -1.45 4.98
N PHE A 30 0.95 -2.16 4.63
CA PHE A 30 1.81 -2.88 5.57
C PHE A 30 3.29 -2.54 5.43
N ARG A 31 3.66 -1.62 4.53
CA ARG A 31 5.06 -1.28 4.22
C ARG A 31 5.51 0.10 4.69
N PHE A 32 4.61 0.84 5.34
CA PHE A 32 4.92 2.08 6.04
C PHE A 32 4.83 1.87 7.55
N ALA A 33 5.79 2.41 8.29
CA ALA A 33 5.89 2.33 9.74
C ALA A 33 6.20 3.70 10.34
N ASP A 34 5.62 3.98 11.52
CA ASP A 34 6.01 5.13 12.33
C ASP A 34 7.42 4.90 12.88
N VAL A 35 8.33 5.84 12.59
CA VAL A 35 9.70 5.87 13.11
C VAL A 35 9.87 6.85 14.26
N GLY A 36 8.77 7.41 14.76
CA GLY A 36 8.70 8.32 15.90
C GLY A 36 8.37 9.76 15.49
N GLY A 37 7.67 10.47 16.37
CA GLY A 37 7.34 11.89 16.16
C GLY A 37 6.32 12.15 15.04
N GLY A 38 5.51 11.14 14.66
CA GLY A 38 4.56 11.25 13.56
C GLY A 38 5.21 11.20 12.17
N VAL A 39 6.42 10.63 12.09
CA VAL A 39 7.16 10.43 10.85
C VAL A 39 6.97 9.00 10.40
N TYR A 40 6.49 8.81 9.17
CA TYR A 40 6.31 7.49 8.58
C TYR A 40 7.33 7.24 7.48
N GLU A 41 7.95 6.08 7.50
CA GLU A 41 8.87 5.62 6.47
C GLU A 41 8.37 4.33 5.84
N GLY A 42 8.52 4.20 4.53
CA GLY A 42 8.12 2.99 3.83
C GLY A 42 8.61 2.90 2.40
N VAL A 43 8.25 1.80 1.74
CA VAL A 43 8.59 1.54 0.34
C VAL A 43 7.34 1.19 -0.43
N ALA A 44 7.08 1.92 -1.51
CA ALA A 44 6.04 1.61 -2.50
C ALA A 44 6.58 1.93 -3.90
N PHE A 45 6.13 1.19 -4.93
CA PHE A 45 6.61 1.36 -6.31
C PHE A 45 8.14 1.30 -6.46
N GLY A 46 8.82 0.54 -5.59
CA GLY A 46 10.27 0.42 -5.56
C GLY A 46 11.02 1.67 -5.11
N ARG A 47 10.32 2.65 -4.52
CA ARG A 47 10.89 3.89 -3.99
C ARG A 47 10.68 3.97 -2.48
N PHE A 48 11.73 4.39 -1.77
CA PHE A 48 11.62 4.77 -0.36
C PHE A 48 10.94 6.13 -0.26
N LEU A 49 10.11 6.32 0.76
CA LEU A 49 9.50 7.60 1.07
C LEU A 49 9.40 7.79 2.58
N ARG A 50 9.77 8.99 3.04
CA ARG A 50 9.45 9.52 4.36
C ARG A 50 8.34 10.54 4.24
N VAL A 51 7.33 10.41 5.08
CA VAL A 51 6.18 11.31 5.20
C VAL A 51 6.18 11.90 6.60
N ARG A 52 6.20 13.22 6.70
CA ARG A 52 6.14 13.94 7.98
C ARG A 52 5.30 15.20 7.86
N LYS A 53 4.79 15.68 8.98
CA LYS A 53 4.15 17.00 9.07
C LYS A 53 5.14 18.00 9.66
N GLN A 54 5.27 19.16 9.03
CA GLN A 54 6.07 20.28 9.52
C GLN A 54 5.20 21.54 9.52
N LYS A 55 4.84 22.02 10.72
CA LYS A 55 3.81 23.08 10.88
C LYS A 55 2.51 22.66 10.16
N ASP A 56 2.05 23.45 9.19
CA ASP A 56 0.85 23.19 8.39
C ASP A 56 1.16 22.55 7.03
N GLU A 57 2.40 22.11 6.82
CA GLU A 57 2.87 21.50 5.58
C GLU A 57 3.07 19.98 5.75
N ILE A 58 2.71 19.23 4.71
CA ILE A 58 3.07 17.82 4.58
C ILE A 58 4.34 17.77 3.74
N VAL A 59 5.33 17.03 4.23
CA VAL A 59 6.61 16.85 3.55
C VAL A 59 6.77 15.39 3.14
N LEU A 60 6.92 15.16 1.85
CA LEU A 60 7.21 13.87 1.25
C LEU A 60 8.65 13.89 0.72
N GLY A 61 9.52 13.02 1.22
CA GLY A 61 10.90 13.00 0.73
C GLY A 61 11.68 11.77 1.20
N PRO A 62 12.77 11.37 0.53
CA PRO A 62 13.24 11.91 -0.74
C PRO A 62 12.26 11.61 -1.89
N ALA A 63 11.94 12.62 -2.69
CA ALA A 63 11.07 12.52 -3.86
C ALA A 63 11.32 13.69 -4.81
N THR A 64 11.67 13.36 -6.05
CA THR A 64 11.79 14.34 -7.14
C THR A 64 10.42 14.78 -7.64
N LYS A 65 10.37 15.89 -8.39
CA LYS A 65 9.15 16.30 -9.10
C LYS A 65 8.62 15.21 -10.02
N VAL A 66 9.50 14.49 -10.73
CA VAL A 66 9.12 13.39 -11.63
C VAL A 66 8.47 12.25 -10.85
N GLU A 67 9.12 11.77 -9.79
CA GLU A 67 8.55 10.70 -8.95
C GLU A 67 7.23 11.11 -8.30
N PHE A 68 7.10 12.38 -7.93
CA PHE A 68 5.83 12.88 -7.41
C PHE A 68 4.71 12.82 -8.43
N GLU A 69 4.93 13.32 -9.64
CA GLU A 69 3.90 13.33 -10.69
C GLU A 69 3.59 11.92 -11.20
N GLU A 70 4.58 11.02 -11.28
CA GLU A 70 4.40 9.66 -11.81
C GLU A 70 3.93 8.62 -10.77
N ILE A 71 4.18 8.86 -9.48
CA ILE A 71 3.93 7.89 -8.41
C ILE A 71 3.10 8.52 -7.30
N TRP A 72 3.66 9.51 -6.60
CA TRP A 72 3.16 9.89 -5.29
C TRP A 72 1.83 10.64 -5.32
N ARG A 73 1.58 11.47 -6.35
CA ARG A 73 0.32 12.19 -6.52
C ARG A 73 -0.86 11.22 -6.56
N ASP A 74 -0.75 10.18 -7.38
CA ASP A 74 -1.80 9.18 -7.53
C ASP A 74 -1.80 8.19 -6.37
N TYR A 75 -0.64 7.79 -5.85
CA TYR A 75 -0.53 6.91 -4.69
C TYR A 75 -1.33 7.43 -3.50
N PHE A 76 -1.25 8.74 -3.21
CA PHE A 76 -2.01 9.38 -2.14
C PHE A 76 -3.40 9.89 -2.59
N ASP A 77 -3.83 9.60 -3.81
CA ASP A 77 -5.11 10.02 -4.39
C ASP A 77 -5.33 11.54 -4.32
N LEU A 78 -4.27 12.35 -4.47
CA LEU A 78 -4.29 13.80 -4.17
C LEU A 78 -5.22 14.61 -5.09
N SER A 79 -5.60 14.06 -6.23
CA SER A 79 -6.52 14.69 -7.19
C SER A 79 -7.99 14.63 -6.74
N ARG A 80 -8.32 13.81 -5.74
CA ARG A 80 -9.67 13.68 -5.22
C ARG A 80 -9.92 14.65 -4.07
N ASP A 81 -11.06 15.33 -4.13
CA ASP A 81 -11.56 16.21 -3.07
C ASP A 81 -12.28 15.39 -1.99
N TYR A 82 -11.54 14.99 -0.96
CA TYR A 82 -12.09 14.25 0.19
C TYR A 82 -12.99 15.12 1.07
N ALA A 83 -12.90 16.46 1.02
CA ALA A 83 -13.80 17.32 1.80
C ALA A 83 -15.24 17.21 1.28
N THR A 84 -15.42 17.20 -0.05
CA THR A 84 -16.73 17.10 -0.69
C THR A 84 -17.39 15.73 -0.55
N LEU A 85 -16.63 14.63 -0.44
CA LEU A 85 -17.20 13.27 -0.31
C LEU A 85 -18.08 13.11 0.93
N PHE A 86 -17.80 13.90 1.98
CA PHE A 86 -18.48 13.80 3.26
C PHE A 86 -19.33 15.02 3.59
N SER A 87 -19.41 16.03 2.70
CA SER A 87 -20.11 17.29 2.98
C SER A 87 -21.62 17.11 3.20
N ASN A 88 -22.20 16.01 2.67
CA ASN A 88 -23.63 15.72 2.72
C ASN A 88 -23.96 14.48 3.56
N CYS A 89 -23.10 14.09 4.51
CA CYS A 89 -23.36 12.93 5.34
C CYS A 89 -24.37 13.27 6.46
N GLY A 90 -25.64 12.92 6.26
CA GLY A 90 -26.71 13.09 7.26
C GLY A 90 -26.73 12.05 8.39
N ASP A 91 -25.73 11.17 8.44
CA ASP A 91 -25.61 10.11 9.45
C ASP A 91 -24.64 10.53 10.56
N GLU A 92 -25.13 10.57 11.80
CA GLU A 92 -24.33 11.02 12.95
C GLU A 92 -23.14 10.11 13.27
N ALA A 93 -23.26 8.80 13.05
CA ALA A 93 -22.18 7.86 13.32
C ALA A 93 -21.03 8.08 12.32
N LEU A 94 -21.35 8.23 11.04
CA LEU A 94 -20.39 8.57 10.01
C LEU A 94 -19.78 9.96 10.24
N ALA A 95 -20.57 10.95 10.67
CA ALA A 95 -20.05 12.27 11.02
C ALA A 95 -19.02 12.20 12.16
N ARG A 96 -19.27 11.41 13.22
CA ARG A 96 -18.30 11.16 14.30
C ARG A 96 -17.04 10.46 13.80
N SER A 97 -17.20 9.40 13.00
CA SER A 97 -16.06 8.68 12.40
C SER A 97 -15.23 9.60 11.50
N ARG A 98 -15.88 10.50 10.76
CA ARG A 98 -15.20 11.47 9.90
C ARG A 98 -14.42 12.51 10.70
N ALA A 99 -15.01 13.04 11.76
CA ALA A 99 -14.33 13.99 12.65
C ALA A 99 -13.06 13.38 13.25
N TYR A 100 -13.10 12.10 13.62
CA TYR A 100 -11.91 11.37 14.06
C TYR A 100 -10.90 11.16 12.91
N ALA A 101 -11.34 10.65 11.77
CA ALA A 101 -10.49 10.25 10.64
C ALA A 101 -10.41 11.30 9.52
N GLN A 102 -10.33 12.59 9.85
CA GLN A 102 -10.36 13.67 8.84
C GLN A 102 -9.23 13.54 7.80
N GLY A 103 -8.07 13.05 8.25
CA GLY A 103 -6.88 12.84 7.42
C GLY A 103 -6.86 11.56 6.59
N LEU A 104 -7.93 10.76 6.59
CA LEU A 104 -8.01 9.50 5.86
C LEU A 104 -7.94 9.73 4.35
N ARG A 105 -7.11 8.93 3.66
CA ARG A 105 -7.09 8.78 2.20
C ARG A 105 -6.92 7.31 1.83
N VAL A 106 -7.56 6.89 0.75
CA VAL A 106 -7.40 5.54 0.17
C VAL A 106 -6.21 5.56 -0.77
N LEU A 107 -5.22 4.72 -0.49
CA LEU A 107 -3.97 4.65 -1.25
C LEU A 107 -4.15 3.86 -2.55
N ARG A 108 -3.65 4.38 -3.67
CA ARG A 108 -3.59 3.66 -4.95
C ARG A 108 -2.33 2.80 -5.03
N GLN A 109 -2.37 1.65 -4.35
CA GLN A 109 -1.25 0.71 -4.23
C GLN A 109 -1.10 -0.20 -5.46
N GLN A 110 0.06 -0.85 -5.61
CA GLN A 110 0.26 -1.82 -6.70
C GLN A 110 -0.60 -3.08 -6.46
N PRO A 111 -1.44 -3.51 -7.43
CA PRO A 111 -2.45 -4.54 -7.19
C PRO A 111 -1.86 -5.90 -6.80
N PHE A 112 -0.69 -6.25 -7.35
CA PHE A 112 0.01 -7.49 -6.98
C PHE A 112 0.49 -7.45 -5.52
N GLU A 113 1.06 -6.32 -5.08
CA GLU A 113 1.49 -6.14 -3.69
C GLU A 113 0.30 -6.22 -2.73
N VAL A 114 -0.80 -5.55 -3.07
CA VAL A 114 -2.06 -5.58 -2.30
C VAL A 114 -2.59 -7.01 -2.20
N LEU A 115 -2.69 -7.74 -3.32
CA LEU A 115 -3.17 -9.11 -3.34
C LEU A 115 -2.37 -10.03 -2.40
N ILE A 116 -1.03 -10.00 -2.49
CA ILE A 116 -0.17 -10.83 -1.65
C ILE A 116 -0.31 -10.43 -0.17
N CYS A 117 -0.30 -9.13 0.13
CA CYS A 117 -0.46 -8.62 1.49
C CYS A 117 -1.81 -9.04 2.11
N PHE A 118 -2.91 -8.98 1.36
CA PHE A 118 -4.21 -9.33 1.88
C PHE A 118 -4.46 -10.84 1.95
N ILE A 119 -3.83 -11.65 1.11
CA ILE A 119 -3.76 -13.11 1.34
C ILE A 119 -3.09 -13.38 2.69
N LEU A 120 -1.95 -12.73 2.98
CA LEU A 120 -1.24 -12.84 4.26
C LEU A 120 -2.07 -12.35 5.47
N SER A 121 -3.02 -11.44 5.24
CA SER A 121 -3.86 -10.86 6.28
C SER A 121 -4.93 -11.79 6.83
N ALA A 122 -5.37 -12.77 6.03
CA ALA A 122 -6.49 -13.64 6.39
C ALA A 122 -6.18 -14.44 7.66
N ASN A 123 -6.89 -14.24 8.78
CA ASN A 123 -6.62 -14.86 10.09
C ASN A 123 -5.19 -14.59 10.63
N ASN A 124 -4.79 -13.32 10.65
CA ASN A 124 -3.47 -12.87 11.10
C ASN A 124 -3.56 -11.53 11.85
N ASN A 125 -2.47 -11.03 12.43
CA ASN A 125 -2.40 -9.70 13.05
C ASN A 125 -1.42 -8.78 12.32
N ILE A 126 -1.67 -7.46 12.38
CA ILE A 126 -0.91 -6.43 11.65
C ILE A 126 0.59 -6.55 11.90
N GLY A 127 1.02 -6.75 13.15
CA GLY A 127 2.43 -6.88 13.49
C GLY A 127 3.12 -8.06 12.81
N ARG A 128 2.46 -9.23 12.74
CA ARG A 128 2.96 -10.40 12.02
C ARG A 128 2.94 -10.20 10.51
N ILE A 129 1.87 -9.60 9.96
CA ILE A 129 1.77 -9.32 8.52
C ILE A 129 2.94 -8.43 8.08
N ARG A 130 3.20 -7.31 8.77
CA ARG A 130 4.31 -6.39 8.46
C ARG A 130 5.66 -7.12 8.47
N LYS A 131 5.92 -7.94 9.49
CA LYS A 131 7.15 -8.75 9.57
C LYS A 131 7.29 -9.74 8.41
N THR A 132 6.24 -10.48 8.09
CA THR A 132 6.26 -11.44 6.99
C THR A 132 6.44 -10.76 5.63
N VAL A 133 5.76 -9.64 5.39
CA VAL A 133 5.93 -8.84 4.16
C VAL A 133 7.38 -8.35 4.03
N GLN A 134 7.96 -7.84 5.12
CA GLN A 134 9.36 -7.42 5.14
C GLN A 134 10.30 -8.57 4.81
N SER A 135 10.15 -9.73 5.45
CA SER A 135 10.98 -10.92 5.19
C SER A 135 10.86 -11.43 3.75
N ILE A 136 9.69 -11.34 3.13
CA ILE A 136 9.51 -11.68 1.70
C ILE A 136 10.27 -10.70 0.80
N CYS A 137 10.20 -9.40 1.10
CA CYS A 137 10.92 -8.38 0.34
C CYS A 137 12.44 -8.56 0.45
N GLU A 138 12.96 -8.91 1.64
CA GLU A 138 14.37 -9.24 1.85
C GLU A 138 14.79 -10.53 1.12
N LEU A 139 13.92 -11.53 1.08
CA LEU A 139 14.18 -12.81 0.42
C LEU A 139 14.28 -12.69 -1.12
N CYS A 140 13.36 -11.95 -1.75
CA CYS A 140 13.21 -11.97 -3.21
C CYS A 140 12.82 -10.63 -3.86
N GLY A 141 12.89 -9.53 -3.11
CA GLY A 141 12.84 -8.17 -3.63
C GLY A 141 14.21 -7.71 -4.16
N LYS A 142 14.23 -6.65 -4.97
CA LYS A 142 15.48 -6.05 -5.44
C LYS A 142 16.03 -5.13 -4.33
N PRO A 143 17.30 -5.27 -3.91
CA PRO A 143 17.89 -4.37 -2.93
C PRO A 143 18.17 -2.99 -3.56
N PHE A 144 18.07 -1.95 -2.76
CA PHE A 144 18.52 -0.60 -3.10
C PHE A 144 18.95 0.13 -1.83
N VAL A 145 19.75 1.19 -1.99
CA VAL A 145 20.23 2.02 -0.87
C VAL A 145 19.58 3.39 -0.95
N CYS A 146 19.07 3.86 0.18
CA CYS A 146 18.56 5.22 0.33
C CYS A 146 19.06 5.78 1.67
N GLU A 147 19.64 6.98 1.66
CA GLU A 147 20.17 7.64 2.86
C GLU A 147 21.10 6.72 3.70
N GLY A 148 21.94 5.92 3.04
CA GLY A 148 22.87 4.99 3.69
C GLY A 148 22.25 3.72 4.29
N ARG A 149 20.94 3.50 4.15
CA ARG A 149 20.24 2.30 4.62
C ARG A 149 19.82 1.40 3.45
N ALA A 150 19.91 0.09 3.65
CA ALA A 150 19.43 -0.90 2.70
C ALA A 150 17.92 -1.08 2.79
N PHE A 151 17.26 -1.07 1.64
CA PHE A 151 15.84 -1.34 1.47
C PHE A 151 15.63 -2.35 0.35
N TYR A 152 14.43 -2.91 0.28
CA TYR A 152 14.07 -3.91 -0.71
C TYR A 152 12.75 -3.54 -1.38
N THR A 153 12.68 -3.66 -2.71
CA THR A 153 11.41 -3.53 -3.42
C THR A 153 10.47 -4.65 -3.02
N PHE A 154 9.17 -4.49 -3.28
CA PHE A 154 8.30 -5.67 -3.29
C PHE A 154 8.75 -6.62 -4.41
N PRO A 155 8.70 -7.94 -4.22
CA PRO A 155 9.12 -8.87 -5.26
C PRO A 155 8.22 -8.77 -6.49
N THR A 156 8.81 -8.96 -7.66
CA THR A 156 8.02 -9.18 -8.89
C THR A 156 7.29 -10.52 -8.82
N PRO A 157 6.18 -10.72 -9.56
CA PRO A 157 5.53 -12.01 -9.64
C PRO A 157 6.48 -13.17 -9.99
N LYS A 158 7.39 -12.93 -10.95
CA LYS A 158 8.41 -13.92 -11.35
C LYS A 158 9.38 -14.25 -10.22
N ALA A 159 9.86 -13.24 -9.48
CA ALA A 159 10.77 -13.45 -8.35
C ALA A 159 10.08 -14.24 -7.22
N LEU A 160 8.83 -13.90 -6.88
CA LEU A 160 8.06 -14.61 -5.86
C LEU A 160 7.65 -16.02 -6.31
N ALA A 161 7.47 -16.26 -7.61
CA ALA A 161 7.16 -17.59 -8.14
C ALA A 161 8.37 -18.53 -8.15
N ALA A 162 9.59 -17.98 -8.10
CA ALA A 162 10.85 -18.72 -8.19
C ALA A 162 11.39 -19.21 -6.83
N VAL A 163 10.85 -18.73 -5.71
CA VAL A 163 11.24 -19.22 -4.38
C VAL A 163 10.55 -20.54 -4.04
N SER A 164 11.09 -21.28 -3.09
CA SER A 164 10.49 -22.53 -2.59
C SER A 164 9.41 -22.26 -1.54
N GLU A 165 8.54 -23.25 -1.30
CA GLU A 165 7.52 -23.14 -0.26
C GLU A 165 8.16 -23.06 1.13
N GLU A 166 9.23 -23.81 1.35
CA GLU A 166 10.01 -23.83 2.59
C GLU A 166 10.59 -22.45 2.90
N GLN A 167 11.12 -21.74 1.88
CA GLN A 167 11.62 -20.37 2.05
C GLN A 167 10.49 -19.41 2.46
N LEU A 168 9.31 -19.51 1.85
CA LEU A 168 8.16 -18.69 2.26
C LEU A 168 7.67 -19.03 3.67
N ARG A 169 7.69 -20.30 4.06
CA ARG A 169 7.37 -20.71 5.43
C ARG A 169 8.37 -20.14 6.43
N ALA A 170 9.66 -20.10 6.08
CA ALA A 170 10.70 -19.45 6.88
C ALA A 170 10.48 -17.93 7.04
N CYS A 171 9.88 -17.25 6.05
CA CYS A 171 9.42 -15.85 6.18
C CYS A 171 8.18 -15.67 7.09
N GLY A 172 7.60 -16.75 7.61
CA GLY A 172 6.42 -16.68 8.47
C GLY A 172 5.08 -16.71 7.73
N CYS A 173 5.05 -17.10 6.44
CA CYS A 173 3.79 -17.22 5.68
C CYS A 173 2.84 -18.29 6.26
N GLY A 174 3.38 -19.30 6.97
CA GLY A 174 2.62 -20.41 7.52
C GLY A 174 1.88 -21.19 6.43
N TYR A 175 0.62 -21.55 6.69
CA TYR A 175 -0.21 -22.29 5.73
C TYR A 175 -0.52 -21.52 4.42
N ARG A 176 -0.22 -20.22 4.37
CA ARG A 176 -0.46 -19.36 3.21
C ARG A 176 0.66 -19.43 2.18
N ALA A 177 1.82 -20.01 2.52
CA ALA A 177 2.95 -20.19 1.61
C ALA A 177 2.55 -20.80 0.24
N PRO A 178 1.81 -21.93 0.16
CA PRO A 178 1.35 -22.48 -1.12
C PRO A 178 0.34 -21.57 -1.86
N TYR A 179 -0.35 -20.66 -1.16
CA TYR A 179 -1.27 -19.70 -1.80
C TYR A 179 -0.48 -18.60 -2.50
N LEU A 180 0.56 -18.08 -1.84
CA LEU A 180 1.45 -17.07 -2.40
C LEU A 180 2.17 -17.61 -3.64
N LEU A 181 2.74 -18.82 -3.58
CA LEU A 181 3.43 -19.41 -4.75
C LEU A 181 2.51 -19.57 -5.95
N ARG A 182 1.32 -20.15 -5.75
CA ARG A 182 0.36 -20.36 -6.85
C ARG A 182 -0.17 -19.04 -7.40
N THR A 183 -0.40 -18.06 -6.53
CA THR A 183 -0.79 -16.70 -6.92
C THR A 183 0.30 -16.03 -7.76
N ALA A 184 1.54 -16.05 -7.27
CA ALA A 184 2.69 -15.48 -7.96
C ALA A 184 2.92 -16.14 -9.33
N LYS A 185 2.80 -17.47 -9.43
CA LYS A 185 2.87 -18.21 -10.70
C LYS A 185 1.80 -17.78 -11.69
N LYS A 186 0.53 -17.75 -11.26
CA LYS A 186 -0.59 -17.32 -12.12
C LYS A 186 -0.40 -15.91 -12.68
N VAL A 187 0.11 -14.98 -11.88
CA VAL A 187 0.42 -13.61 -12.34
C VAL A 187 1.67 -13.59 -13.23
N ALA A 188 2.70 -14.36 -12.90
CA ALA A 188 3.92 -14.48 -13.71
C ALA A 188 3.67 -15.11 -15.09
N GLU A 189 2.66 -15.99 -15.20
CA GLU A 189 2.23 -16.68 -16.42
C GLU A 189 1.28 -15.84 -17.29
N GLY A 190 0.89 -14.65 -16.85
CA GLY A 190 0.19 -13.67 -17.69
C GLY A 190 -1.16 -13.18 -17.19
N PHE A 191 -1.58 -13.49 -15.96
CA PHE A 191 -2.74 -12.80 -15.39
C PHE A 191 -2.42 -11.32 -15.20
N ASP A 192 -3.10 -10.46 -15.96
CA ASP A 192 -2.93 -9.02 -15.86
C ASP A 192 -3.73 -8.45 -14.68
N MET A 193 -3.02 -8.12 -13.61
CA MET A 193 -3.60 -7.49 -12.43
C MET A 193 -4.17 -6.09 -12.70
N GLN A 194 -3.66 -5.37 -13.71
CA GLN A 194 -4.15 -4.03 -14.04
C GLN A 194 -5.49 -4.07 -14.77
N ALA A 195 -5.73 -5.13 -15.55
CA ALA A 195 -7.00 -5.32 -16.25
C ALA A 195 -8.20 -5.38 -15.30
N LEU A 196 -8.00 -5.76 -14.03
CA LEU A 196 -9.06 -5.79 -13.00
C LEU A 196 -9.73 -4.41 -12.81
N PHE A 197 -8.99 -3.31 -12.95
CA PHE A 197 -9.52 -1.95 -12.75
C PHE A 197 -10.35 -1.44 -13.93
N ALA A 198 -10.27 -2.11 -15.09
CA ALA A 198 -11.09 -1.80 -16.26
C ALA A 198 -12.36 -2.65 -16.34
N MET A 199 -12.50 -3.67 -15.48
CA MET A 199 -13.64 -4.58 -15.46
C MET A 199 -14.78 -4.06 -14.59
N PRO A 200 -16.04 -4.45 -14.86
CA PRO A 200 -17.13 -4.30 -13.91
C PRO A 200 -16.80 -4.99 -12.59
N TYR A 201 -17.16 -4.38 -11.47
CA TYR A 201 -16.82 -4.83 -10.11
C TYR A 201 -17.07 -6.34 -9.89
N GLU A 202 -18.26 -6.83 -10.24
CA GLU A 202 -18.61 -8.25 -10.06
C GLU A 202 -17.70 -9.20 -10.86
N GLN A 203 -17.28 -8.81 -12.06
CA GLN A 203 -16.36 -9.59 -12.89
C GLN A 203 -14.95 -9.57 -12.30
N ALA A 204 -14.47 -8.41 -11.88
CA ALA A 204 -13.17 -8.26 -11.23
C ALA A 204 -13.09 -9.08 -9.93
N LYS A 205 -14.17 -9.03 -9.13
CA LYS A 205 -14.31 -9.81 -7.89
C LYS A 205 -14.32 -11.31 -8.19
N GLY A 206 -15.10 -11.75 -9.17
CA GLY A 206 -15.11 -13.14 -9.62
C GLY A 206 -13.72 -13.64 -10.06
N ALA A 207 -12.98 -12.83 -10.81
CA ALA A 207 -11.61 -13.16 -11.21
C ALA A 207 -10.65 -13.30 -10.03
N LEU A 208 -10.77 -12.42 -9.02
CA LEU A 208 -9.96 -12.48 -7.80
C LEU A 208 -10.30 -13.69 -6.92
N LEU A 209 -11.57 -14.08 -6.81
CA LEU A 209 -11.99 -15.25 -6.05
C LEU A 209 -11.43 -16.58 -6.61
N ALA A 210 -10.98 -16.59 -7.87
CA ALA A 210 -10.28 -17.73 -8.45
C ALA A 210 -8.82 -17.88 -7.99
N PHE A 211 -8.29 -16.95 -7.17
CA PHE A 211 -6.96 -17.07 -6.58
C PHE A 211 -7.00 -17.85 -5.26
N PRO A 212 -5.99 -18.69 -5.00
CA PRO A 212 -5.93 -19.45 -3.76
C PRO A 212 -5.74 -18.51 -2.56
N GLY A 213 -6.53 -18.73 -1.50
CA GLY A 213 -6.48 -17.89 -0.30
C GLY A 213 -7.24 -16.56 -0.43
N VAL A 214 -7.93 -16.32 -1.56
CA VAL A 214 -8.76 -15.13 -1.76
C VAL A 214 -10.23 -15.46 -1.54
N GLY A 215 -10.77 -14.99 -0.41
CA GLY A 215 -12.22 -14.96 -0.16
C GLY A 215 -12.83 -13.58 -0.48
N PRO A 216 -14.15 -13.41 -0.29
CA PRO A 216 -14.85 -12.16 -0.60
C PRO A 216 -14.19 -10.92 0.00
N LYS A 217 -13.83 -10.98 1.28
CA LYS A 217 -13.12 -9.89 1.97
C LYS A 217 -11.81 -9.50 1.30
N VAL A 218 -11.00 -10.50 0.92
CA VAL A 218 -9.67 -10.24 0.32
C VAL A 218 -9.85 -9.63 -1.07
N ALA A 219 -10.82 -10.12 -1.85
CA ALA A 219 -11.14 -9.54 -3.15
C ALA A 219 -11.59 -8.07 -3.01
N ASP A 220 -12.46 -7.77 -2.04
CA ASP A 220 -12.92 -6.40 -1.78
C ASP A 220 -11.78 -5.47 -1.34
N CYS A 221 -10.83 -5.95 -0.53
CA CYS A 221 -9.65 -5.16 -0.18
C CYS A 221 -8.72 -4.86 -1.37
N VAL A 222 -8.73 -5.68 -2.43
CA VAL A 222 -7.91 -5.47 -3.63
C VAL A 222 -8.60 -4.50 -4.60
N LEU A 223 -9.94 -4.49 -4.63
CA LEU A 223 -10.75 -3.68 -5.55
C LEU A 223 -11.15 -2.31 -5.00
N LEU A 224 -10.96 -2.08 -3.71
CA LEU A 224 -11.13 -0.78 -3.06
C LEU A 224 -10.00 0.18 -3.41
#